data_AF-A0A833S0U0-F1
#
_entry.id   AF-A0A833S0U0-F1
#
_cell.length_a   1.000
_cell.length_b   1.000
_cell.length_c   1.000
_cell.angle_alpha   90.00
_cell.angle_beta   90.00
_cell.angle_gamma   90.00
#
_symmetry.space_group_name_H-M   'P 1'
#
loop_
_entity.id
_entity.type
_entity.pdbx_description
1 polymer ?
#
loop_
_entity_poly.entity_id
_entity_poly.type
_entity_poly.pdbx_seq_one_letter_code
_entity_poly.pdbx_strand_id
1 'polypeptide(L)'
;MKLIFMCILCSHRKSLHIQNFHIIKIFNLNSYTYLKEISRNRWVIYSEKVYLDYDGSQVPAEWYGWLHYKTDLIPTKDPSRPKHKWIADHKPNLSGTNEAYIPYTTTKPKIIPWKPPQ
;
A
#
# COMPACT_ATOMS: atom_id res chain seq x y z
N MET A 1 5.38 -7.80 23.00
CA MET A 1 5.57 -6.45 23.54
C MET A 1 4.86 -5.44 22.64
N LYS A 2 3.68 -4.99 23.06
CA LYS A 2 2.85 -4.00 22.35
C LYS A 2 3.43 -2.61 22.56
N LEU A 3 4.16 -2.08 21.58
CA LEU A 3 4.52 -0.66 21.52
C LEU A 3 3.33 0.12 20.94
N ILE A 4 2.30 0.31 21.77
CA ILE A 4 1.23 1.26 21.51
C ILE A 4 1.79 2.62 21.94
N PHE A 5 2.35 3.37 21.00
CA PHE A 5 2.65 4.80 21.20
C PHE A 5 1.32 5.57 21.25
N MET A 6 0.70 5.55 22.43
CA MET A 6 -0.45 6.38 22.75
C MET A 6 0.09 7.76 23.14
N CYS A 7 0.36 8.61 22.15
CA CYS A 7 0.49 10.05 22.38
C CYS A 7 -0.88 10.58 22.83
N ILE A 8 -1.01 10.72 24.14
CA ILE A 8 -2.03 11.45 24.86
C ILE A 8 -1.80 12.96 24.61
N LEU A 9 -2.88 13.70 24.32
CA LEU A 9 -2.99 15.16 24.09
C LEU A 9 -2.84 15.65 22.63
N CYS A 10 -3.90 15.52 21.81
CA CYS A 10 -4.50 16.68 21.11
C CYS A 10 -5.85 16.31 20.49
N SER A 11 -6.87 17.07 20.86
CA SER A 11 -8.29 16.87 20.59
C SER A 11 -8.67 17.42 19.21
N HIS A 12 -8.55 16.62 18.14
CA HIS A 12 -9.48 16.56 16.98
C HIS A 12 -9.02 15.47 15.99
N ARG A 13 -9.21 14.21 16.36
CA ARG A 13 -8.70 13.05 15.60
C ARG A 13 -9.62 12.76 14.40
N LYS A 14 -9.41 13.43 13.25
CA LYS A 14 -10.12 13.13 12.00
C LYS A 14 -9.66 11.76 11.47
N SER A 15 -10.40 10.71 11.81
CA SER A 15 -10.17 9.34 11.33
C SER A 15 -10.99 9.10 10.07
N LEU A 16 -10.32 8.80 8.95
CA LEU A 16 -10.98 8.32 7.73
C LEU A 16 -10.94 6.78 7.74
N HIS A 17 -12.12 6.15 7.60
CA HIS A 17 -12.24 4.70 7.43
C HIS A 17 -12.22 4.39 5.92
N ILE A 18 -11.27 3.57 5.48
CA ILE A 18 -11.09 3.23 4.07
C ILE A 18 -11.57 1.80 3.88
N GLN A 19 -12.40 1.54 2.88
CA GLN A 19 -13.01 0.23 2.60
C GLN A 19 -12.00 -0.81 2.03
N ASN A 20 -10.69 -0.57 2.14
CA ASN A 20 -9.67 -1.52 1.70
C ASN A 20 -9.33 -2.43 2.89
N PHE A 21 -9.59 -3.73 2.74
CA PHE A 21 -9.55 -4.78 3.77
C PHE A 21 -8.27 -4.87 4.65
N HIS A 22 -7.21 -4.14 4.32
CA HIS A 22 -5.89 -4.24 4.97
C HIS A 22 -5.52 -3.03 5.86
N ILE A 23 -6.21 -1.88 5.74
CA ILE A 23 -5.89 -0.65 6.49
C ILE A 23 -7.09 -0.23 7.34
N ILE A 24 -6.92 -0.15 8.66
CA ILE A 24 -8.01 0.23 9.56
C ILE A 24 -8.16 1.76 9.59
N LYS A 25 -7.07 2.50 9.83
CA LYS A 25 -7.11 3.95 10.04
C LYS A 25 -5.87 4.65 9.51
N ILE A 26 -6.09 5.84 8.97
CA ILE A 26 -5.04 6.77 8.58
C ILE A 26 -5.16 8.02 9.45
N PHE A 27 -4.04 8.43 10.05
CA PHE A 27 -3.98 9.58 10.93
C PHE A 27 -3.14 10.69 10.32
N ASN A 28 -3.60 11.92 10.52
CA ASN A 28 -2.84 13.12 10.26
C ASN A 28 -2.83 13.95 11.55
N LEU A 29 -1.64 14.22 12.09
CA LEU A 29 -1.47 15.22 13.14
C LEU A 29 -1.54 16.62 12.52
N ASN A 30 -2.75 17.08 12.22
CA ASN A 30 -3.01 18.51 12.08
C ASN A 30 -3.38 19.05 13.47
N SER A 31 -2.39 19.09 14.37
CA SER A 31 -2.52 19.77 15.66
C SER A 31 -1.67 21.03 15.63
N TYR A 32 -2.25 22.12 16.14
CA TYR A 32 -1.70 23.45 16.34
C TYR A 32 -0.44 23.48 17.23
N THR A 33 0.62 22.76 16.87
CA THR A 33 1.86 22.67 17.65
C THR A 33 3.00 23.34 16.91
N TYR A 34 3.65 24.29 17.58
CA TYR A 34 4.74 25.15 17.08
C TYR A 34 6.03 24.41 16.69
N LEU A 35 6.09 23.09 16.89
CA LEU A 35 7.15 22.21 16.43
C LEU A 35 6.56 21.20 15.45
N LYS A 36 6.48 21.60 14.18
CA LYS A 36 6.07 20.70 13.09
C LYS A 36 7.25 19.80 12.76
N GLU A 37 7.33 18.64 13.42
CA GLU A 37 8.20 17.57 12.94
C GLU A 37 7.65 17.09 11.58
N ILE A 38 8.28 17.57 10.50
CA ILE A 38 7.78 17.38 9.14
C ILE A 38 7.71 15.90 8.76
N SER A 39 8.55 15.05 9.35
CA SER A 39 8.67 13.63 8.98
C SER A 39 7.64 12.70 9.65
N ARG A 40 7.24 12.97 10.90
CA ARG A 40 6.44 12.03 11.74
C ARG A 40 4.94 12.33 11.80
N ASN A 41 4.43 13.22 10.95
CA ASN A 41 3.04 13.70 11.03
C ASN A 41 2.00 12.79 10.34
N ARG A 42 2.45 11.86 9.49
CA ARG A 42 1.61 10.91 8.74
C ARG A 42 2.00 9.46 9.08
N TRP A 43 1.03 8.65 9.49
CA TRP A 43 1.22 7.21 9.65
C TRP A 43 -0.06 6.42 9.39
N VAL A 44 0.11 5.12 9.16
CA VAL A 44 -0.95 4.15 8.88
C VAL A 44 -0.99 3.12 10.01
N ILE A 45 -2.19 2.72 10.41
CA ILE A 45 -2.39 1.56 11.29
C ILE A 45 -3.01 0.43 10.47
N TYR A 46 -2.23 -0.64 10.30
CA TYR A 46 -2.63 -1.86 9.61
C TYR A 46 -3.61 -2.69 10.43
N SER A 47 -4.35 -3.58 9.76
CA SER A 47 -5.31 -4.46 10.42
C SER A 47 -4.65 -5.64 11.12
N GLU A 48 -5.12 -6.01 12.32
CA GLU A 48 -4.55 -7.08 13.15
C GLU A 48 -4.75 -8.51 12.60
N LYS A 49 -5.31 -8.66 11.39
CA LYS A 49 -5.58 -9.98 10.79
C LYS A 49 -5.47 -9.97 9.28
N VAL A 50 -4.29 -10.33 8.78
CA VAL A 50 -4.13 -11.14 7.57
C VAL A 50 -2.99 -12.12 7.85
N TYR A 51 -3.03 -13.30 7.28
CA TYR A 51 -2.11 -14.44 7.42
C TYR A 51 -0.58 -14.15 7.38
N LEU A 52 -0.18 -12.93 7.04
CA LEU A 52 1.21 -12.43 6.98
C LEU A 52 1.40 -11.29 7.98
N ASP A 53 2.62 -11.13 8.50
CA ASP A 53 3.02 -9.96 9.29
C ASP A 53 2.70 -8.64 8.58
N TYR A 54 2.65 -7.55 9.36
CA TYR A 54 2.47 -6.21 8.82
C TYR A 54 3.60 -5.87 7.84
N ASP A 55 3.24 -5.56 6.59
CA ASP A 55 4.20 -5.20 5.55
C ASP A 55 3.85 -3.85 4.91
N GLY A 56 4.87 -3.07 4.59
CA GLY A 56 4.74 -1.76 3.94
C GLY A 56 4.13 -1.85 2.54
N SER A 57 4.23 -3.01 1.89
CA SER A 57 3.62 -3.25 0.58
C SER A 57 2.09 -3.36 0.62
N GLN A 58 1.46 -3.42 1.80
CA GLN A 58 0.01 -3.46 1.93
C GLN A 58 -0.66 -2.11 1.64
N VAL A 59 0.11 -1.03 1.54
CA VAL A 59 -0.41 0.31 1.25
C VAL A 59 -0.72 0.44 -0.24
N PRO A 60 -1.99 0.69 -0.62
CA PRO A 60 -2.35 0.87 -2.02
C PRO A 60 -1.63 2.08 -2.64
N ALA A 61 -1.41 2.01 -3.96
CA ALA A 61 -0.73 3.07 -4.72
C ALA A 61 -1.36 4.46 -4.50
N GLU A 62 -2.65 4.51 -4.18
CA GLU A 62 -3.33 5.76 -3.87
C GLU A 62 -2.85 6.45 -2.61
N TRP A 63 -2.68 5.68 -1.55
CA TRP A 63 -2.27 6.18 -0.26
C TRP A 63 -0.75 6.30 -0.14
N TYR A 64 0.00 5.57 -0.97
CA TYR A 64 1.46 5.63 -1.01
C TYR A 64 1.99 7.04 -1.29
N GLY A 65 1.41 7.76 -2.26
CA GLY A 65 1.83 9.13 -2.59
C GLY A 65 1.60 10.12 -1.45
N TRP A 66 0.45 10.04 -0.79
CA TRP A 66 0.14 10.87 0.37
C TRP A 66 1.01 10.52 1.58
N LEU A 67 1.32 9.25 1.81
CA LEU A 67 2.17 8.82 2.92
C LEU A 67 3.62 9.33 2.77
N HIS A 68 4.13 9.37 1.54
CA HIS A 68 5.51 9.74 1.22
C HIS A 68 5.68 11.22 0.84
N TYR A 69 4.78 12.10 1.27
CA TYR A 69 4.86 13.55 1.01
C TYR A 69 4.91 13.93 -0.49
N LYS A 70 4.47 13.05 -1.41
CA LYS A 70 4.40 13.38 -2.84
C LYS A 70 3.21 14.27 -3.17
N THR A 71 2.12 14.09 -2.43
CA THR A 71 0.87 14.83 -2.58
C THR A 71 0.36 15.30 -1.22
N ASP A 72 -0.14 16.53 -1.15
CA ASP A 72 -0.78 17.05 0.06
C ASP A 72 -2.25 16.62 0.16
N LEU A 73 -2.88 16.39 -0.99
CA LEU A 73 -4.26 15.96 -1.07
C LEU A 73 -4.40 14.47 -0.75
N ILE A 74 -5.46 14.16 -0.03
CA ILE A 74 -5.90 12.80 0.26
C ILE A 74 -6.55 12.23 -1.00
N PRO A 75 -6.37 10.94 -1.34
CA PRO A 75 -6.92 10.35 -2.56
C PRO A 75 -8.44 10.51 -2.71
N THR A 76 -9.22 10.59 -1.62
CA THR A 76 -10.66 10.86 -1.68
C THR A 76 -11.02 12.26 -2.19
N LYS A 77 -10.11 13.23 -2.02
CA LYS A 77 -10.32 14.64 -2.39
C LYS A 77 -9.64 15.04 -3.70
N ASP A 78 -8.88 14.12 -4.29
CA ASP A 78 -8.10 14.40 -5.49
C ASP A 78 -8.88 13.94 -6.74
N PRO A 79 -9.48 14.87 -7.52
CA PRO A 79 -10.18 14.53 -8.76
C PRO A 79 -9.20 14.25 -9.91
N SER A 80 -7.92 14.59 -9.78
CA SER A 80 -6.92 14.48 -10.85
C SER A 80 -6.35 13.08 -11.00
N ARG A 81 -6.72 12.14 -10.11
CA ARG A 81 -6.15 10.79 -10.12
C ARG A 81 -6.66 9.98 -11.32
N PRO A 82 -5.78 9.51 -12.21
CA PRO A 82 -6.19 8.76 -13.37
C PRO A 82 -6.75 7.39 -12.97
N LYS A 83 -8.00 7.13 -13.35
CA LYS A 83 -8.64 5.81 -13.26
C LYS A 83 -8.75 5.23 -14.66
N HIS A 84 -7.66 4.61 -15.13
CA HIS A 84 -7.66 3.93 -16.42
C HIS A 84 -8.17 2.50 -16.28
N LYS A 85 -8.79 1.98 -17.35
CA LYS A 85 -9.36 0.62 -17.39
C LYS A 85 -8.33 -0.50 -17.23
N TRP A 86 -7.06 -0.22 -17.52
CA TRP A 86 -5.96 -1.18 -17.44
C TRP A 86 -5.25 -1.20 -16.08
N ILE A 87 -5.65 -0.34 -15.13
CA ILE A 87 -5.05 -0.33 -13.80
C ILE A 87 -5.59 -1.54 -13.04
N ALA A 88 -4.69 -2.44 -12.66
CA ALA A 88 -5.03 -3.58 -11.83
C ALA A 88 -5.27 -3.17 -10.38
N ASP A 89 -6.08 -3.96 -9.68
CA ASP A 89 -6.28 -3.80 -8.25
C ASP A 89 -4.98 -4.03 -7.47
N HIS A 90 -4.87 -3.37 -6.33
CA HIS A 90 -3.67 -3.43 -5.51
C HIS A 90 -3.48 -4.83 -4.92
N LYS A 91 -2.33 -5.45 -5.21
CA LYS A 91 -1.88 -6.72 -4.63
C LYS A 91 -0.62 -6.47 -3.79
N PRO A 92 -0.58 -6.92 -2.52
CA PRO A 92 0.62 -6.80 -1.68
C PRO A 92 1.76 -7.68 -2.22
N ASN A 93 2.96 -7.47 -1.69
CA ASN A 93 4.11 -8.30 -2.04
C ASN A 93 3.93 -9.75 -1.56
N LEU A 94 4.03 -10.70 -2.49
CA LEU A 94 3.91 -12.14 -2.22
C LEU A 94 5.24 -12.89 -2.32
N SER A 95 6.36 -12.17 -2.28
CA SER A 95 7.69 -12.77 -2.25
C SER A 95 7.81 -13.76 -1.09
N GLY A 96 8.42 -14.93 -1.33
CA GLY A 96 8.59 -15.99 -0.31
C GLY A 96 7.34 -16.82 -0.04
N THR A 97 6.22 -16.56 -0.72
CA THR A 97 5.02 -17.43 -0.70
C THR A 97 4.93 -18.29 -1.96
N ASN A 98 4.01 -19.25 -1.98
CA ASN A 98 3.75 -20.08 -3.17
C ASN A 98 3.26 -19.27 -4.38
N GLU A 99 2.75 -18.04 -4.16
CA GLU A 99 2.29 -17.14 -5.21
C GLU A 99 3.37 -16.14 -5.67
N ALA A 100 4.63 -16.37 -5.30
CA ALA A 100 5.73 -15.54 -5.77
C ALA A 100 5.86 -15.57 -7.30
N TYR A 101 6.22 -14.43 -7.88
CA TYR A 101 6.46 -14.34 -9.32
C TYR A 101 7.76 -15.08 -9.68
N ILE A 102 7.65 -16.09 -10.54
CA ILE A 102 8.77 -16.85 -11.07
C ILE A 102 8.89 -16.50 -12.56
N PRO A 103 10.02 -15.91 -13.01
CA PRO A 103 10.19 -15.58 -14.41
C PRO A 103 10.31 -16.84 -15.26
N TYR A 104 9.69 -16.82 -16.43
CA TYR A 104 9.81 -17.86 -17.44
C TYR A 104 10.14 -17.24 -18.80
N THR A 105 10.64 -18.04 -19.72
CA THR A 105 10.92 -17.59 -21.08
C THR A 105 9.60 -17.33 -21.81
N THR A 106 9.31 -16.08 -22.15
CA THR A 106 8.11 -15.71 -22.91
C THR A 106 8.23 -16.09 -24.40
N THR A 107 9.45 -16.32 -24.88
CA THR A 107 9.74 -16.67 -26.27
C THR A 107 9.57 -18.17 -26.52
N LYS A 108 8.97 -18.50 -27.67
CA LYS A 108 8.95 -19.87 -28.20
C LYS A 108 10.37 -20.31 -28.60
N PRO A 109 10.69 -21.61 -28.58
CA PRO A 109 11.99 -22.09 -29.06
C PRO A 109 12.19 -21.67 -30.52
N LYS A 110 13.38 -21.14 -30.82
CA LYS A 110 13.71 -20.66 -32.17
C LYS A 110 13.86 -21.80 -33.18
N ILE A 111 14.33 -22.95 -32.71
CA ILE A 111 14.59 -24.14 -33.53
C ILE A 111 13.54 -25.17 -33.18
N ILE A 112 12.78 -25.62 -34.19
CA ILE A 112 11.77 -26.66 -34.04
C ILE A 112 12.39 -27.98 -34.51
N PRO A 113 12.51 -29.01 -33.66
CA PRO A 113 13.05 -30.30 -34.08
C PRO A 113 12.08 -31.00 -35.04
N TRP A 114 12.63 -31.70 -36.03
CA TRP A 114 11.84 -32.59 -36.88
C TRP A 114 11.29 -33.76 -36.05
N LYS A 115 10.02 -34.12 -36.24
CA LYS A 115 9.38 -35.27 -35.60
C LYS A 115 9.26 -36.42 -36.61
N PRO A 116 9.79 -37.62 -36.31
CA PRO A 116 9.71 -38.76 -37.23
C PRO A 116 8.27 -39.28 -37.38
N PRO A 117 7.89 -39.76 -38.58
CA PRO A 117 6.64 -40.51 -38.75
C PRO A 117 6.73 -41.87 -38.02
N GLN A 118 5.58 -42.35 -37.50
CA GLN A 118 5.43 -43.66 -36.85
C GLN A 118 5.33 -44.79 -37.87
#